data_AF-A0A1M6GJ86-F1
#
_entry.id   AF-A0A1M6GJ86-F1
#
_cell.length_a   1.000
_cell.length_b   1.000
_cell.length_c   1.000
_cell.angle_alpha   90.00
_cell.angle_beta   90.00
_cell.angle_gamma   90.00
#
_symmetry.space_group_name_H-M   'P 1'
#
loop_
_entity.id
_entity.type
_entity.pdbx_description
1 polymer ?
#
loop_
_entity_poly.entity_id
_entity_poly.type
_entity_poly.pdbx_seq_one_letter_code
_entity_poly.pdbx_strand_id
1 'polypeptide(L)'
;MPYLIEAILFLAPFALYALWLRLNPGQAVGTHVIALAVLGLTLSIGGAIWYGLSRGMDPNAVYVPPRATESGIVPGHVGPAPPPEPRPR
;
A
#
# COMPACT_ATOMS: atom_id res chain seq x y z
N MET A 1 -3.62 13.88 20.94
CA MET A 1 -2.46 13.31 20.23
C MET A 1 -2.98 12.50 19.03
N PRO A 2 -3.13 13.12 17.86
CA PRO A 2 -3.81 12.50 16.71
C PRO A 2 -3.05 11.33 16.07
N TYR A 3 -1.78 11.10 16.45
CA TYR A 3 -0.93 10.04 15.89
C TYR A 3 -0.47 9.01 16.93
N LEU A 4 -1.07 9.02 18.13
CA LEU A 4 -0.59 8.17 19.23
C LEU A 4 -0.79 6.69 18.92
N ILE A 5 -1.94 6.33 18.33
CA ILE A 5 -2.26 4.94 18.00
C ILE A 5 -1.33 4.45 16.89
N GLU A 6 -1.12 5.26 15.86
CA GLU A 6 -0.23 5.00 14.73
C GLU A 6 1.22 4.82 15.22
N ALA A 7 1.69 5.70 16.11
CA ALA A 7 3.00 5.59 16.70
C ALA A 7 3.14 4.29 17.52
N ILE A 8 2.13 3.93 18.32
CA ILE A 8 2.13 2.68 19.09
C ILE A 8 2.15 1.48 18.16
N LEU A 9 1.30 1.43 17.13
CA LEU A 9 1.23 0.32 16.17
C LEU A 9 2.52 0.19 15.36
N PHE A 10 3.12 1.31 14.97
CA PHE A 10 4.40 1.33 14.27
C PHE A 10 5.54 0.81 15.15
N LEU A 11 5.59 1.23 16.42
CA LEU A 11 6.65 0.84 17.35
C LEU A 11 6.44 -0.54 17.97
N ALA A 12 5.21 -1.04 18.02
CA ALA A 12 4.84 -2.31 18.65
C ALA A 12 5.74 -3.50 18.26
N PRO A 13 5.99 -3.81 16.97
CA PRO A 13 6.82 -4.98 16.62
C PRO A 13 8.24 -4.86 17.15
N PHE A 14 8.83 -3.65 17.13
CA PHE A 14 10.17 -3.41 17.66
C PHE A 14 10.21 -3.48 19.18
N ALA A 15 9.22 -2.90 19.86
CA ALA A 15 9.12 -2.93 21.31
C ALA A 15 8.91 -4.36 21.83
N LEU A 16 8.05 -5.14 21.18
CA LEU A 16 7.83 -6.55 21.52
C LEU A 16 9.10 -7.39 21.31
N TYR A 17 9.82 -7.17 20.21
CA TYR A 17 11.08 -7.87 19.96
C TYR A 17 12.17 -7.48 20.96
N ALA A 18 12.31 -6.19 21.28
CA ALA A 18 13.24 -5.70 22.30
C ALA A 18 12.91 -6.26 23.69
N LEU A 19 11.63 -6.34 24.04
CA LEU A 19 11.16 -6.97 25.27
C LEU A 19 11.52 -8.45 25.30
N TRP A 20 11.33 -9.17 24.18
CA TRP A 20 11.72 -10.58 24.07
C TRP A 20 13.23 -10.77 24.25
N LEU A 21 14.07 -9.95 23.62
CA LEU A 21 15.53 -9.99 23.78
C LEU A 21 15.96 -9.78 25.24
N ARG A 22 15.30 -8.83 25.92
CA ARG A 22 15.56 -8.56 27.35
C ARG A 22 15.21 -9.76 28.24
N LEU A 23 14.13 -10.48 27.91
CA LEU A 23 13.67 -11.65 28.66
C LEU A 23 14.44 -12.93 28.29
N ASN A 24 15.14 -12.96 27.16
CA ASN A 24 15.83 -14.14 26.63
C ASN A 24 17.29 -13.83 26.26
N PRO A 25 18.14 -13.41 27.21
CA PRO A 25 19.53 -13.07 26.93
C PRO A 25 20.32 -14.27 26.41
N GLY A 26 21.05 -14.08 25.31
CA GLY A 26 21.90 -15.13 24.71
C GLY A 26 21.14 -16.21 23.92
N GLN A 27 19.80 -16.14 23.87
CA GLN A 27 18.99 -17.06 23.06
C GLN A 27 18.93 -16.55 21.61
N ALA A 28 19.31 -17.41 20.67
CA ALA A 28 19.09 -17.15 19.25
C ALA A 28 17.61 -17.36 18.90
N VAL A 29 17.11 -16.55 17.96
CA VAL A 29 15.79 -16.79 17.37
C VAL A 29 15.83 -18.10 16.59
N GLY A 30 14.88 -19.00 16.85
CA GLY A 30 14.83 -20.29 16.18
C GLY A 30 14.67 -20.14 14.66
N THR A 31 15.40 -20.94 13.89
CA THR A 31 15.39 -20.90 12.42
C THR A 31 13.98 -21.02 11.82
N HIS A 32 13.09 -21.79 12.45
CA HIS A 32 11.70 -21.93 12.03
C HIS A 32 10.92 -20.61 12.12
N VAL A 33 11.18 -19.78 13.14
CA VAL A 33 10.56 -18.45 13.30
C VAL A 33 11.05 -17.54 12.18
N ILE A 34 12.34 -17.55 11.89
CA ILE A 34 12.93 -16.77 10.79
C ILE A 34 12.33 -17.22 9.45
N ALA A 35 12.23 -18.53 9.21
CA ALA A 35 11.63 -19.08 8.00
C ALA A 35 10.17 -18.65 7.82
N LEU A 36 9.36 -18.70 8.90
CA LEU A 36 7.98 -18.23 8.86
C LEU A 36 7.88 -16.72 8.61
N ALA A 37 8.76 -15.92 9.22
CA ALA A 37 8.80 -14.48 8.98
C ALA A 37 9.14 -14.15 7.52
N VAL A 38 10.14 -14.83 6.94
CA VAL A 38 10.52 -14.69 5.52
C VAL A 38 9.39 -15.14 4.61
N LEU A 39 8.73 -16.27 4.91
CA LEU A 39 7.61 -16.78 4.14
C LEU A 39 6.44 -15.78 4.16
N GLY A 40 6.07 -15.28 5.33
CA GLY A 40 5.02 -14.27 5.49
C GLY A 40 5.32 -13.00 4.70
N LEU A 41 6.55 -12.47 4.81
CA LEU A 41 7.00 -11.31 4.05
C LEU A 41 6.92 -11.55 2.53
N THR A 42 7.38 -12.72 2.08
CA THR A 42 7.33 -13.11 0.66
C THR A 42 5.88 -13.17 0.15
N LEU A 43 4.97 -13.75 0.94
CA LEU A 43 3.54 -13.80 0.60
C LEU A 43 2.90 -12.41 0.58
N SER A 44 3.23 -11.53 1.52
CA SER A 44 2.73 -10.15 1.54
C SER A 44 3.20 -9.35 0.33
N ILE A 45 4.49 -9.41 0.00
CA ILE A 45 5.06 -8.73 -1.18
C ILE A 45 4.44 -9.30 -2.46
N GLY A 46 4.42 -10.63 -2.59
CA GLY A 46 3.81 -11.31 -3.74
C GLY A 46 2.34 -10.96 -3.91
N GLY A 47 1.57 -10.92 -2.81
CA GLY A 47 0.17 -10.52 -2.81
C GLY A 47 -0.03 -9.07 -3.23
N ALA A 48 0.81 -8.15 -2.77
CA ALA A 48 0.76 -6.74 -3.16
C ALA A 48 1.06 -6.54 -4.65
N ILE A 49 2.09 -7.23 -5.17
CA ILE A 49 2.43 -7.22 -6.60
C ILE A 49 1.25 -7.77 -7.42
N TRP A 50 0.77 -8.97 -7.06
CA TRP A 50 -0.36 -9.61 -7.74
C TRP A 50 -1.60 -8.71 -7.76
N TYR A 51 -1.96 -8.12 -6.62
CA TYR A 51 -3.10 -7.23 -6.50
C TYR A 51 -2.92 -5.97 -7.36
N GLY A 52 -1.74 -5.34 -7.32
CA GLY A 52 -1.42 -4.18 -8.13
C GLY A 52 -1.52 -4.46 -9.62
N LEU A 53 -1.02 -5.61 -10.07
CA LEU A 53 -1.14 -6.05 -11.47
C LEU A 53 -2.59 -6.37 -11.86
N SER A 54 -3.37 -6.96 -10.95
CA SER A 54 -4.77 -7.34 -11.21
C SER A 54 -5.73 -6.15 -11.23
N ARG A 55 -5.39 -5.05 -10.55
CA ARG A 55 -6.23 -3.84 -10.42
C ARG A 55 -5.63 -2.63 -11.17
N GLY A 56 -4.61 -2.85 -11.99
CA GLY A 56 -4.02 -1.81 -12.82
C GLY A 56 -5.07 -1.17 -13.72
N MET A 57 -5.04 0.16 -13.80
CA MET A 57 -5.84 0.91 -14.76
C MET A 57 -5.37 0.53 -16.17
N ASP A 58 -6.29 0.44 -17.14
CA ASP A 58 -5.90 0.27 -18.55
C ASP A 58 -4.86 1.34 -18.89
N PRO A 59 -3.68 0.97 -19.46
CA PRO A 59 -2.64 1.93 -19.79
C PRO A 59 -3.11 3.09 -20.69
N ASN A 60 -4.21 2.90 -21.43
CA ASN A 60 -4.79 3.91 -22.32
C ASN A 60 -6.00 4.63 -21.72
N ALA A 61 -6.38 4.31 -20.48
CA ALA A 61 -7.44 5.01 -19.76
C ALA A 61 -6.84 6.13 -18.90
N VAL A 62 -7.54 7.26 -18.86
CA VAL A 62 -7.15 8.43 -18.07
C VAL A 62 -8.19 8.64 -16.98
N TYR A 63 -7.72 8.99 -15.79
CA TYR A 63 -8.61 9.42 -14.72
C TYR A 63 -9.23 10.77 -15.08
N VAL A 64 -10.56 10.79 -15.21
CA VAL A 64 -11.34 12.02 -15.38
C VAL A 64 -11.76 12.48 -13.99
N PRO A 65 -11.29 13.66 -13.52
CA PRO A 65 -11.63 14.14 -12.20
C PRO A 65 -13.12 14.50 -12.08
N PRO A 66 -13.67 14.52 -10.85
CA PRO A 66 -15.04 14.96 -10.63
C PRO A 66 -15.22 16.42 -11.08
N ARG A 67 -16.37 16.73 -11.69
CA ARG A 67 -16.68 18.09 -12.14
C ARG A 67 -18.11 18.48 -11.83
N ALA A 68 -18.31 19.76 -11.51
CA ALA A 68 -19.64 20.34 -11.40
C ALA A 68 -20.19 20.63 -12.80
N THR A 69 -21.46 20.30 -13.01
CA THR A 69 -22.24 20.59 -14.22
C THR A 69 -23.57 21.23 -13.81
N GLU A 70 -24.30 21.80 -14.76
CA GLU A 70 -25.62 22.42 -14.48
C GLU A 70 -26.63 21.43 -13.89
N SER A 71 -26.51 20.14 -14.23
CA SER A 71 -27.33 19.05 -13.70
C SER A 71 -26.84 18.46 -12.37
N GLY A 72 -25.75 18.98 -11.80
CA GLY A 72 -25.15 18.49 -10.55
C GLY A 72 -23.69 18.05 -10.68
N ILE A 73 -23.21 17.29 -9.69
CA ILE A 73 -21.82 16.82 -9.65
C ILE A 73 -21.69 15.50 -10.41
N VAL A 74 -20.80 15.46 -11.41
CA VAL A 74 -20.41 14.23 -12.09
C VAL A 74 -19.20 13.64 -11.35
N PRO A 75 -19.30 12.42 -10.79
CA PRO A 75 -18.19 11.77 -10.09
C PRO A 75 -16.99 11.49 -10.99
N GLY A 76 -15.81 11.41 -10.37
CA GLY A 76 -14.60 11.00 -11.05
C GLY A 76 -14.73 9.57 -11.55
N HIS A 77 -14.28 9.31 -12.77
CA HIS A 77 -14.38 8.02 -13.43
C HIS A 77 -13.18 7.80 -14.35
N VAL A 78 -13.02 6.56 -14.80
CA VAL A 78 -12.02 6.22 -15.81
C VAL A 78 -12.64 6.45 -17.19
N GLY A 79 -11.97 7.25 -18.02
CA GLY A 79 -12.42 7.57 -19.37
C GLY A 79 -11.33 7.32 -20.41
N PRO A 80 -11.66 7.31 -21.70
CA PRO A 80 -10.67 7.24 -22.77
C PRO A 80 -9.74 8.46 -22.72
N ALA A 81 -8.47 8.27 -23.07
CA ALA A 81 -7.52 9.38 -23.20
C ALA A 81 -8.07 10.44 -24.17
N PRO A 82 -8.07 11.74 -23.80
CA PRO A 82 -8.49 12.79 -24.71
C PRO A 82 -7.57 12.82 -25.94
N PRO A 83 -8.10 13.12 -27.14
CA PRO A 83 -7.29 13.26 -28.33
C PRO A 83 -6.23 14.36 -28.11
N PRO A 84 -5.02 14.23 -28.69
CA PRO A 84 -3.95 15.20 -28.52
C PRO A 84 -4.41 16.59 -28.95
N GLU A 85 -4.18 17.57 -28.08
CA GLU A 85 -4.55 18.97 -28.33
C GLU A 85 -3.81 19.48 -29.58
N PRO A 86 -4.50 20.15 -30.53
CA PRO A 86 -3.83 20.73 -31.69
C PRO A 86 -2.80 21.75 -31.22
N ARG A 87 -1.52 21.53 -31.52
CA ARG A 87 -0.48 22.52 -31.24
C ARG A 87 -0.82 23.82 -31.97
N PRO A 88 -0.81 24.98 -31.30
CA PRO A 88 -0.93 26.26 -31.99
C PRO A 88 0.22 26.37 -33.00
N ARG A 89 -0.11 26.65 -34.25
CA ARG A 89 0.86 26.94 -35.33
C ARG A 89 1.39 28.36 -35.18
#